data_AF-A0A5N6KD80-F1
#
_entry.id   AF-A0A5N6KD80-F1
#
_cell.length_a   1.000
_cell.length_b   1.000
_cell.length_c   1.000
_cell.angle_alpha   90.00
_cell.angle_beta   90.00
_cell.angle_gamma   90.00
#
_symmetry.space_group_name_H-M   'P 1'
#
loop_
_entity.id
_entity.type
_entity.pdbx_description
1 polymer ?
#
loop_
_entity_poly.entity_id
_entity_poly.type
_entity_poly.pdbx_seq_one_letter_code
_entity_poly.pdbx_strand_id
1 'polypeptide(L)'
;MSQFPLPTLEPIKSPFPLFHMPFPRRMGHPHKTDTSQAVSPIMFIGDIHQPLHDENLDVGGNTISVTYAGKTTNLHAVWDTSIPEQYVGGYSLADAKSWAATLTTAIKTGTYSSLKAGWTEDIDIDDPITSSLTWASDTNAYVCSTVLKDGVAAVETGDLSTNGYYTAAIPVVKLQIAKAGYRLAACEHERKKERKNKKSEALNSYQKHLLHNSYILSELSQIKTLLYLQ
;
A
#
# COMPACT_ATOMS: atom_id res chain seq x y z
N MET A 1 32.05 15.20 -19.36
CA MET A 1 30.86 15.17 -18.51
C MET A 1 29.63 15.26 -19.41
N SER A 2 29.08 14.12 -19.82
CA SER A 2 27.90 14.05 -20.69
C SER A 2 26.64 13.96 -19.83
N GLN A 3 25.77 14.97 -19.91
CA GLN A 3 24.43 14.93 -19.34
C GLN A 3 23.55 14.05 -20.22
N PHE A 4 23.00 12.97 -19.64
CA PHE A 4 21.89 12.23 -20.22
C PHE A 4 20.57 12.93 -19.82
N PRO A 5 19.63 13.17 -20.74
CA PRO A 5 18.32 13.70 -20.39
C PRO A 5 17.43 12.63 -19.74
N LEU A 6 16.66 13.02 -18.71
CA LEU A 6 15.63 12.18 -18.10
C LEU A 6 14.50 11.88 -19.09
N PRO A 7 13.99 10.64 -19.15
CA PRO A 7 12.83 10.32 -19.98
C PRO A 7 11.54 10.85 -19.36
N THR A 8 10.69 11.43 -20.21
CA THR A 8 9.32 11.80 -19.89
C THR A 8 8.45 10.56 -19.70
N LEU A 9 7.85 10.40 -18.53
CA LEU A 9 6.93 9.31 -18.22
C LEU A 9 5.59 9.53 -18.94
N GLU A 10 5.34 8.73 -19.98
CA GLU A 10 4.00 8.55 -20.56
C GLU A 10 3.21 7.51 -19.74
N PRO A 11 1.89 7.67 -19.56
CA PRO A 11 1.08 6.74 -18.76
C PRO A 11 0.97 5.37 -19.44
N ILE A 12 1.50 4.34 -18.78
CA ILE A 12 1.38 2.93 -19.17
C ILE A 12 -0.09 2.52 -19.07
N LYS A 13 -0.72 2.24 -20.23
CA LYS A 13 -2.05 1.62 -20.28
C LYS A 13 -1.89 0.11 -20.08
N SER A 14 -2.29 -0.40 -18.91
CA SER A 14 -2.38 -1.84 -18.64
C SER A 14 -3.36 -2.52 -19.61
N PRO A 15 -2.99 -3.65 -20.26
CA PRO A 15 -3.85 -4.33 -21.22
C PRO A 15 -4.72 -5.45 -20.63
N PHE A 16 -4.87 -5.59 -19.30
CA PHE A 16 -5.68 -6.67 -18.70
C PHE A 16 -6.72 -6.19 -17.68
N PRO A 17 -7.86 -6.91 -17.53
CA PRO A 17 -9.04 -6.39 -16.86
C PRO A 17 -8.84 -6.31 -15.34
N LEU A 18 -8.74 -5.07 -14.86
CA LEU A 18 -8.94 -4.70 -13.47
C LEU A 18 -10.20 -5.36 -12.92
N PHE A 19 -10.11 -5.91 -11.70
CA PHE A 19 -11.23 -6.37 -10.88
C PHE A 19 -12.43 -5.40 -10.99
N HIS A 20 -13.42 -5.77 -11.80
CA HIS A 20 -14.65 -5.01 -11.95
C HIS A 20 -15.73 -5.67 -11.07
N MET A 21 -15.95 -5.14 -9.87
CA MET A 21 -17.21 -5.38 -9.16
C MET A 21 -18.26 -4.38 -9.67
N PRO A 22 -19.45 -4.83 -10.12
CA PRO A 22 -20.46 -3.92 -10.64
C PRO A 22 -21.16 -3.20 -9.48
N PHE A 23 -21.03 -1.87 -9.43
CA PHE A 23 -21.89 -1.01 -8.59
C PHE A 23 -23.10 -0.50 -9.40
N PRO A 24 -24.32 -0.53 -8.83
CA PRO A 24 -25.51 -0.02 -9.52
C PRO A 24 -25.50 1.51 -9.59
N ARG A 25 -25.70 2.06 -10.80
CA ARG A 25 -25.87 3.50 -11.04
C ARG A 25 -27.18 4.01 -10.43
N ARG A 26 -27.10 5.06 -9.60
CA ARG A 26 -28.21 5.99 -9.33
C ARG A 26 -27.80 7.40 -9.73
N MET A 27 -28.63 8.06 -10.55
CA MET A 27 -28.37 9.38 -11.15
C MET A 27 -28.63 10.55 -10.18
N GLY A 28 -27.83 11.61 -10.28
CA GLY A 28 -28.24 13.00 -9.97
C GLY A 28 -27.23 13.92 -9.23
N HIS A 29 -26.50 14.76 -9.99
CA HIS A 29 -25.91 16.12 -9.69
C HIS A 29 -24.96 16.39 -8.49
N PRO A 30 -24.14 17.48 -8.51
CA PRO A 30 -23.25 18.02 -9.55
C PRO A 30 -21.75 17.91 -9.16
N HIS A 31 -20.90 17.84 -10.19
CA HIS A 31 -19.44 17.92 -10.26
C HIS A 31 -18.64 18.15 -8.95
N LYS A 32 -18.36 17.06 -8.22
CA LYS A 32 -17.08 16.91 -7.52
C LYS A 32 -16.14 16.21 -8.48
N THR A 33 -14.88 16.64 -8.55
CA THR A 33 -13.79 15.95 -9.27
C THR A 33 -13.97 14.45 -9.13
N ASP A 34 -14.08 13.75 -10.26
CA ASP A 34 -14.43 12.34 -10.31
C ASP A 34 -13.32 11.50 -9.65
N THR A 35 -13.42 11.29 -8.34
CA THR A 35 -12.51 10.41 -7.57
C THR A 35 -12.83 8.93 -7.80
N SER A 36 -13.74 8.57 -8.72
CA SER A 36 -14.13 7.17 -8.96
C SER A 36 -13.05 6.34 -9.68
N GLN A 37 -11.97 6.97 -10.15
CA GLN A 37 -10.82 6.30 -10.76
C GLN A 37 -9.53 6.37 -9.92
N ALA A 38 -9.57 6.98 -8.73
CA ALA A 38 -8.42 6.94 -7.84
C ALA A 38 -8.25 5.51 -7.31
N VAL A 39 -7.26 4.78 -7.82
CA VAL A 39 -6.81 3.51 -7.26
C VAL A 39 -6.51 3.76 -5.78
N SER A 40 -7.14 2.98 -4.90
CA SER A 40 -7.04 3.18 -3.46
C SER A 40 -5.56 3.10 -3.03
N PRO A 41 -5.05 4.01 -2.18
CA PRO A 41 -3.71 3.91 -1.60
C PRO A 41 -3.43 2.57 -0.92
N ILE A 42 -4.49 1.85 -0.51
CA ILE A 42 -4.44 0.49 0.03
C ILE A 42 -3.84 -0.50 -0.98
N MET A 43 -4.20 -0.37 -2.26
CA MET A 43 -3.73 -1.27 -3.33
C MET A 43 -2.23 -1.11 -3.55
N PHE A 44 -1.73 0.13 -3.59
CA PHE A 44 -0.30 0.39 -3.78
C PHE A 44 0.57 -0.15 -2.65
N ILE A 45 0.10 -0.10 -1.40
CA ILE A 45 0.82 -0.76 -0.30
C ILE A 45 0.85 -2.27 -0.50
N GLY A 46 -0.21 -2.87 -1.04
CA GLY A 46 -0.20 -4.29 -1.45
C GLY A 46 0.82 -4.56 -2.55
N ASP A 47 0.79 -3.77 -3.61
CA ASP A 47 1.61 -3.93 -4.83
C ASP A 47 3.12 -3.81 -4.54
N ILE A 48 3.56 -2.83 -3.72
CA ILE A 48 4.98 -2.68 -3.27
C ILE A 48 5.49 -3.90 -2.48
N HIS A 49 4.62 -4.84 -2.12
CA HIS A 49 5.03 -6.09 -1.46
C HIS A 49 5.11 -7.29 -2.41
N GLN A 50 4.80 -7.12 -3.69
CA GLN A 50 5.01 -8.13 -4.71
C GLN A 50 6.39 -7.90 -5.37
N PRO A 51 7.38 -8.81 -5.20
CA PRO A 51 8.75 -8.63 -5.70
C PRO A 51 8.88 -8.15 -7.15
N LEU A 52 8.03 -8.63 -8.05
CA LEU A 52 8.04 -8.29 -9.47
C LEU A 52 7.34 -6.96 -9.81
N HIS A 53 6.66 -6.31 -8.85
CA HIS A 53 6.17 -4.93 -9.00
C HIS A 53 7.29 -3.91 -8.74
N ASP A 54 8.38 -4.34 -8.08
CA ASP A 54 9.57 -3.54 -7.81
C ASP A 54 10.76 -3.95 -8.72
N GLU A 55 10.49 -4.57 -9.88
CA GLU A 55 11.51 -5.06 -10.82
C GLU A 55 11.18 -4.65 -12.27
N ASN A 56 12.22 -4.29 -13.04
CA ASN A 56 12.06 -3.86 -14.42
C ASN A 56 12.31 -4.98 -15.43
N LEU A 57 13.14 -5.99 -15.09
CA LEU A 57 13.47 -7.11 -15.97
C LEU A 57 12.20 -7.74 -16.54
N ASP A 58 12.16 -7.86 -17.87
CA ASP A 58 11.04 -8.49 -18.59
C ASP A 58 9.67 -7.89 -18.24
N VAL A 59 9.64 -6.57 -18.02
CA VAL A 59 8.43 -5.82 -17.63
C VAL A 59 7.85 -6.38 -16.34
N GLY A 60 8.70 -6.54 -15.32
CA GLY A 60 8.35 -7.21 -14.07
C GLY A 60 8.06 -8.70 -14.26
N GLY A 61 8.77 -9.38 -15.17
CA GLY A 61 8.56 -10.79 -15.49
C GLY A 61 7.28 -11.12 -16.26
N ASN A 62 6.56 -10.11 -16.79
CA ASN A 62 5.41 -10.34 -17.66
C ASN A 62 5.79 -11.00 -18.99
N THR A 63 7.01 -10.79 -19.48
CA THR A 63 7.50 -11.41 -20.72
C THR A 63 8.23 -12.73 -20.51
N ILE A 64 8.39 -13.19 -19.26
CA ILE A 64 8.95 -14.51 -18.94
C ILE A 64 7.82 -15.54 -18.98
N SER A 65 7.79 -16.35 -20.05
CA SER A 65 6.78 -17.40 -20.25
C SER A 65 7.10 -18.62 -19.38
N VAL A 66 6.13 -19.09 -18.60
CA VAL A 66 6.32 -20.22 -17.67
C VAL A 66 5.15 -21.20 -17.75
N THR A 67 5.35 -22.41 -17.23
CA THR A 67 4.26 -23.37 -17.01
C THR A 67 3.94 -23.45 -15.52
N TYR A 68 2.66 -23.33 -15.17
CA TYR A 68 2.17 -23.45 -13.81
C TYR A 68 0.90 -24.29 -13.78
N ALA A 69 0.91 -25.39 -13.01
CA ALA A 69 -0.21 -26.33 -12.90
C ALA A 69 -0.75 -26.80 -14.28
N GLY A 70 0.19 -27.13 -15.18
CA GLY A 70 -0.07 -27.60 -16.55
C GLY A 70 -0.50 -26.52 -17.54
N LYS A 71 -0.52 -25.23 -17.15
CA LYS A 71 -0.95 -24.12 -18.02
C LYS A 71 0.21 -23.18 -18.33
N THR A 72 0.29 -22.74 -19.59
CA THR A 72 1.18 -21.65 -19.99
C THR A 72 0.64 -20.33 -19.47
N THR A 73 1.51 -19.57 -18.81
CA THR A 73 1.25 -18.23 -18.26
C THR A 73 2.57 -17.43 -18.25
N ASN A 74 2.63 -16.32 -17.52
CA ASN A 74 3.88 -15.59 -17.28
C ASN A 74 4.27 -15.57 -15.79
N LEU A 75 5.54 -15.30 -15.52
CA LEU A 75 6.08 -15.31 -14.15
C LEU A 75 5.38 -14.29 -13.24
N HIS A 76 5.04 -13.11 -13.75
CA HIS A 76 4.32 -12.08 -12.99
C HIS A 76 2.96 -12.59 -12.47
N ALA A 77 2.15 -13.18 -13.35
CA ALA A 77 0.86 -13.77 -13.02
C ALA A 77 0.96 -14.96 -12.06
N VAL A 78 2.09 -15.68 -12.09
CA VAL A 78 2.36 -16.74 -11.11
C VAL A 78 2.49 -16.16 -9.70
N TRP A 79 3.21 -15.05 -9.55
CA TRP A 79 3.39 -14.37 -8.25
C TRP A 79 2.16 -13.60 -7.79
N ASP A 80 1.47 -12.89 -8.69
CA ASP A 80 0.25 -12.14 -8.38
C ASP A 80 -0.91 -13.05 -7.97
N THR A 81 -1.04 -14.21 -8.62
CA THR A 81 -2.30 -14.97 -8.59
C THR A 81 -2.07 -16.45 -8.29
N SER A 82 -1.25 -17.14 -9.08
CA SER A 82 -1.23 -18.61 -9.05
C SER A 82 -0.70 -19.19 -7.74
N ILE A 83 0.40 -18.65 -7.20
CA ILE A 83 0.98 -19.09 -5.92
C ILE A 83 0.05 -18.77 -4.74
N PRO A 84 -0.45 -17.52 -4.57
CA PRO A 84 -1.41 -17.20 -3.52
C PRO A 84 -2.68 -18.07 -3.57
N GLU A 85 -3.31 -18.21 -4.74
CA GLU A 85 -4.56 -18.97 -4.89
C GLU A 85 -4.35 -20.47 -4.66
N GLN A 86 -3.21 -21.04 -5.10
CA GLN A 86 -2.89 -22.44 -4.80
C GLN A 86 -2.74 -22.68 -3.30
N TYR A 87 -2.10 -21.75 -2.58
CA TYR A 87 -1.93 -21.87 -1.13
C TYR A 87 -3.27 -21.75 -0.37
N VAL A 88 -4.09 -20.79 -0.79
CA VAL A 88 -5.38 -20.51 -0.16
C VAL A 88 -6.43 -21.57 -0.52
N GLY A 89 -6.35 -22.14 -1.72
CA GLY A 89 -7.33 -23.08 -2.26
C GLY A 89 -8.55 -22.41 -2.92
N GLY A 90 -8.46 -21.12 -3.25
CA GLY A 90 -9.56 -20.34 -3.83
C GLY A 90 -9.24 -18.85 -3.98
N TYR A 91 -10.19 -18.11 -4.56
CA TYR A 91 -10.07 -16.67 -4.88
C TYR A 91 -11.25 -15.84 -4.35
N SER A 92 -12.15 -16.44 -3.57
CA SER A 92 -13.32 -15.75 -3.05
C SER A 92 -12.95 -14.79 -1.91
N LEU A 93 -13.84 -13.84 -1.62
CA LEU A 93 -13.70 -12.98 -0.45
C LEU A 93 -13.66 -13.79 0.87
N ALA A 94 -14.35 -14.92 0.92
CA ALA A 94 -14.34 -15.79 2.10
C ALA A 94 -12.95 -16.41 2.29
N ASP A 95 -12.31 -16.83 1.21
CA ASP A 95 -10.97 -17.41 1.21
C ASP A 95 -9.94 -16.37 1.67
N ALA A 96 -9.98 -15.18 1.07
CA ALA A 96 -9.13 -14.05 1.46
C ALA A 96 -9.31 -13.67 2.94
N LYS A 97 -10.55 -13.64 3.44
CA LYS A 97 -10.85 -13.34 4.85
C LYS A 97 -10.30 -14.41 5.79
N SER A 98 -10.42 -15.69 5.41
CA SER A 98 -9.85 -16.81 6.17
C SER A 98 -8.34 -16.68 6.27
N TRP A 99 -7.66 -16.46 5.14
CA TRP A 99 -6.21 -16.30 5.13
C TRP A 99 -5.74 -15.07 5.92
N ALA A 100 -6.44 -13.94 5.79
CA ALA A 100 -6.15 -12.74 6.57
C ALA A 100 -6.25 -12.98 8.09
N ALA A 101 -7.20 -13.80 8.54
CA ALA A 101 -7.31 -14.20 9.96
C ALA A 101 -6.11 -15.07 10.40
N THR A 102 -5.67 -15.99 9.55
CA THR A 102 -4.45 -16.80 9.79
C THR A 102 -3.20 -15.93 9.88
N LEU A 103 -3.00 -15.01 8.92
CA LEU A 103 -1.87 -14.08 8.95
C LEU A 103 -1.92 -13.15 10.17
N THR A 104 -3.11 -12.67 10.54
CA THR A 104 -3.29 -11.87 11.76
C THR A 104 -2.84 -12.63 13.01
N THR A 105 -3.18 -13.93 13.11
CA THR A 105 -2.71 -14.78 14.20
C THR A 105 -1.19 -14.97 14.15
N ALA A 106 -0.63 -15.24 12.96
CA ALA A 106 0.81 -15.38 12.78
C ALA A 106 1.58 -14.11 13.19
N ILE A 107 1.05 -12.93 12.88
CA ILE A 107 1.59 -11.62 13.31
C ILE A 107 1.41 -11.42 14.81
N LYS A 108 0.23 -11.69 15.38
CA LYS A 108 -0.01 -11.39 16.79
C LYS A 108 0.80 -12.28 17.72
N THR A 109 0.76 -13.58 17.50
CA THR A 109 1.25 -14.58 18.46
C THR A 109 2.04 -15.72 17.82
N GLY A 110 2.15 -15.77 16.49
CA GLY A 110 2.81 -16.87 15.78
C GLY A 110 4.18 -16.50 15.21
N THR A 111 4.48 -17.06 14.04
CA THR A 111 5.79 -17.01 13.36
C THR A 111 6.32 -15.60 13.12
N TYR A 112 5.45 -14.60 12.99
CA TYR A 112 5.85 -13.22 12.70
C TYR A 112 5.82 -12.31 13.93
N SER A 113 5.46 -12.84 15.10
CA SER A 113 5.28 -12.04 16.32
C SER A 113 6.54 -11.32 16.78
N SER A 114 7.72 -11.94 16.64
CA SER A 114 9.02 -11.33 16.93
C SER A 114 9.54 -10.40 15.83
N LEU A 115 9.01 -10.53 14.59
CA LEU A 115 9.49 -9.78 13.43
C LEU A 115 8.73 -8.47 13.21
N LYS A 116 7.44 -8.44 13.55
CA LYS A 116 6.53 -7.34 13.18
C LYS A 116 6.98 -5.96 13.65
N ALA A 117 7.68 -5.87 14.78
CA ALA A 117 8.13 -4.59 15.32
C ALA A 117 9.08 -3.88 14.34
N GLY A 118 9.99 -4.62 13.71
CA GLY A 118 10.92 -4.08 12.72
C GLY A 118 10.27 -3.76 11.37
N TRP A 119 9.05 -4.24 11.09
CA TRP A 119 8.38 -3.94 9.82
C TRP A 119 7.90 -2.50 9.71
N THR A 120 7.80 -1.81 10.86
CA THR A 120 7.24 -0.46 10.99
C THR A 120 8.19 0.54 11.61
N GLU A 121 9.46 0.18 11.84
CA GLU A 121 10.44 1.04 12.53
C GLU A 121 10.71 2.33 11.75
N ASP A 122 10.77 2.25 10.41
CA ASP A 122 11.09 3.38 9.53
C ASP A 122 9.86 4.00 8.85
N ILE A 123 8.67 3.87 9.45
CA ILE A 123 7.47 4.51 8.90
C ILE A 123 7.44 5.99 9.32
N ASP A 124 7.44 6.85 8.31
CA ASP A 124 7.23 8.28 8.42
C ASP A 124 6.09 8.68 7.47
N ILE A 125 4.97 9.15 8.04
CA ILE A 125 3.83 9.62 7.25
C ILE A 125 4.07 11.00 6.63
N ASP A 126 5.06 11.74 7.13
CA ASP A 126 5.49 13.04 6.62
C ASP A 126 6.57 12.89 5.54
N ASP A 127 7.26 11.74 5.48
CA ASP A 127 8.15 11.33 4.39
C ASP A 127 7.72 10.00 3.71
N PRO A 128 6.60 10.03 2.96
CA PRO A 128 6.07 8.83 2.31
C PRO A 128 7.00 8.26 1.22
N ILE A 129 7.92 9.05 0.68
CA ILE A 129 8.87 8.61 -0.37
C ILE A 129 9.90 7.68 0.28
N THR A 130 10.54 8.12 1.36
CA THR A 130 11.54 7.30 2.04
C THR A 130 10.92 6.01 2.58
N SER A 131 9.76 6.07 3.25
CA SER A 131 9.11 4.85 3.77
C SER A 131 8.72 3.87 2.67
N SER A 132 8.17 4.34 1.54
CA SER A 132 7.79 3.46 0.43
C SER A 132 9.02 2.85 -0.27
N LEU A 133 10.11 3.61 -0.44
CA LEU A 133 11.37 3.10 -0.99
C LEU A 133 12.02 2.04 -0.09
N THR A 134 11.94 2.19 1.23
CA THR A 134 12.40 1.15 2.17
C THR A 134 11.61 -0.14 1.97
N TRP A 135 10.29 -0.06 1.82
CA TRP A 135 9.46 -1.25 1.59
C TRP A 135 9.74 -1.88 0.22
N ALA A 136 9.84 -1.08 -0.84
CA ALA A 136 10.19 -1.55 -2.17
C ALA A 136 11.57 -2.23 -2.20
N SER A 137 12.56 -1.69 -1.48
CA SER A 137 13.91 -2.27 -1.40
C SER A 137 13.91 -3.61 -0.64
N ASP A 138 13.18 -3.68 0.48
CA ASP A 138 12.96 -4.91 1.25
C ASP A 138 12.27 -6.00 0.41
N THR A 139 11.28 -5.60 -0.40
CA THR A 139 10.55 -6.50 -1.30
C THR A 139 11.40 -6.93 -2.51
N ASN A 140 12.07 -6.01 -3.19
CA ASN A 140 12.91 -6.28 -4.36
C ASN A 140 14.06 -7.25 -4.04
N ALA A 141 14.58 -7.28 -2.82
CA ALA A 141 15.60 -8.25 -2.40
C ALA A 141 15.16 -9.72 -2.59
N TYR A 142 13.84 -10.00 -2.62
CA TYR A 142 13.30 -11.32 -2.91
C TYR A 142 13.37 -11.71 -4.39
N VAL A 143 13.57 -10.75 -5.30
CA VAL A 143 13.81 -11.03 -6.72
C VAL A 143 15.06 -11.89 -6.87
N CYS A 144 16.19 -11.42 -6.32
CA CYS A 144 17.45 -12.14 -6.41
C CYS A 144 17.51 -13.38 -5.52
N SER A 145 16.93 -13.33 -4.31
CA SER A 145 17.06 -14.44 -3.36
C SER A 145 16.06 -15.57 -3.59
N THR A 146 14.93 -15.30 -4.26
CA THR A 146 13.83 -16.27 -4.42
C THR A 146 13.29 -16.32 -5.85
N VAL A 147 12.80 -15.19 -6.40
CA VAL A 147 12.04 -15.16 -7.67
C VAL A 147 12.87 -15.71 -8.83
N LEU A 148 14.10 -15.22 -8.97
CA LEU A 148 15.03 -15.52 -10.05
C LEU A 148 16.37 -16.00 -9.49
N LYS A 149 16.36 -16.71 -8.36
CA LYS A 149 17.58 -17.16 -7.67
C LYS A 149 18.53 -17.96 -8.59
N ASP A 150 17.96 -18.72 -9.53
CA ASP A 150 18.67 -19.56 -10.49
C ASP A 150 18.63 -18.97 -11.92
N GLY A 151 18.21 -17.72 -12.06
CA GLY A 151 18.06 -17.02 -13.35
C GLY A 151 16.77 -17.32 -14.11
N VAL A 152 16.56 -16.61 -15.22
CA VAL A 152 15.33 -16.68 -16.04
C VAL A 152 15.14 -18.07 -16.67
N ALA A 153 16.20 -18.65 -17.23
CA ALA A 153 16.11 -19.96 -17.88
C ALA A 153 15.61 -21.08 -16.95
N ALA A 154 15.88 -20.96 -15.64
CA ALA A 154 15.43 -21.92 -14.65
C ALA A 154 13.91 -21.89 -14.44
N VAL A 155 13.28 -20.70 -14.52
CA VAL A 155 11.83 -20.57 -14.34
C VAL A 155 11.03 -20.88 -15.62
N GLU A 156 11.67 -20.84 -16.79
CA GLU A 156 11.06 -21.23 -18.07
C GLU A 156 10.99 -22.76 -18.26
N THR A 157 11.69 -23.52 -17.42
CA THR A 157 11.82 -24.98 -17.58
C THR A 157 10.95 -25.75 -16.57
N GLY A 158 10.09 -26.62 -17.08
CA GLY A 158 9.22 -27.47 -16.27
C GLY A 158 8.00 -26.74 -15.70
N ASP A 159 7.31 -27.37 -14.76
CA ASP A 159 6.12 -26.82 -14.11
C ASP A 159 6.46 -26.28 -12.72
N LEU A 160 6.34 -24.96 -12.56
CA LEU A 160 6.69 -24.24 -11.32
C LEU A 160 5.83 -24.66 -10.11
N SER A 161 4.65 -25.24 -10.32
CA SER A 161 3.78 -25.74 -9.25
C SER A 161 4.29 -27.04 -8.62
N THR A 162 5.17 -27.78 -9.30
CA THR A 162 5.62 -29.12 -8.88
C THR A 162 7.14 -29.30 -8.86
N ASN A 163 7.91 -28.46 -9.56
CA ASN A 163 9.37 -28.58 -9.64
C ASN A 163 10.13 -28.03 -8.41
N GLY A 164 9.41 -27.67 -7.34
CA GLY A 164 9.98 -27.10 -6.10
C GLY A 164 9.94 -25.57 -6.05
N TYR A 165 9.67 -24.87 -7.15
CA TYR A 165 9.58 -23.41 -7.17
C TYR A 165 8.49 -22.87 -6.24
N TYR A 166 7.27 -23.42 -6.30
CA TYR A 166 6.18 -23.08 -5.38
C TYR A 166 6.59 -23.20 -3.91
N THR A 167 7.26 -24.29 -3.53
CA THR A 167 7.70 -24.55 -2.15
C THR A 167 8.69 -23.49 -1.66
N ALA A 168 9.57 -23.00 -2.55
CA ALA A 168 10.51 -21.92 -2.23
C ALA A 168 9.83 -20.54 -2.18
N ALA A 169 8.84 -20.29 -3.04
CA ALA A 169 8.19 -18.99 -3.16
C ALA A 169 7.10 -18.73 -2.10
N ILE A 170 6.32 -19.75 -1.70
CA ILE A 170 5.16 -19.53 -0.82
C ILE A 170 5.50 -18.93 0.56
N PRO A 171 6.65 -19.23 1.21
CA PRO A 171 7.02 -18.56 2.46
C PRO A 171 7.23 -17.05 2.28
N VAL A 172 7.77 -16.63 1.13
CA VAL A 172 7.98 -15.22 0.78
C VAL A 172 6.65 -14.52 0.53
N VAL A 173 5.77 -15.11 -0.29
CA VAL A 173 4.43 -14.57 -0.56
C VAL A 173 3.66 -14.33 0.75
N LYS A 174 3.67 -15.30 1.67
CA LYS A 174 3.01 -15.16 2.98
C LYS A 174 3.61 -14.05 3.82
N LEU A 175 4.94 -13.94 3.85
CA LEU A 175 5.64 -12.90 4.59
C LEU A 175 5.31 -11.51 4.04
N GLN A 176 5.32 -11.36 2.72
CA GLN A 176 5.09 -10.10 2.05
C GLN A 176 3.64 -9.62 2.22
N ILE A 177 2.65 -10.50 2.12
CA ILE A 177 1.25 -10.16 2.41
C ILE A 177 1.05 -9.79 3.89
N ALA A 178 1.76 -10.47 4.80
CA ALA A 178 1.75 -10.12 6.23
C ALA A 178 2.34 -8.72 6.49
N LYS A 179 3.48 -8.42 5.87
CA LYS A 179 4.12 -7.09 5.93
C LYS A 179 3.20 -6.01 5.35
N ALA A 180 2.61 -6.23 4.18
CA ALA A 180 1.70 -5.29 3.53
C ALA A 180 0.52 -4.93 4.43
N GLY A 181 -0.16 -5.95 4.99
CA GLY A 181 -1.29 -5.73 5.90
C GLY A 181 -0.89 -5.01 7.18
N TYR A 182 0.28 -5.32 7.74
CA TYR A 182 0.77 -4.70 8.97
C TYR A 182 1.21 -3.24 8.76
N ARG A 183 1.96 -2.96 7.69
CA ARG A 183 2.39 -1.61 7.29
C ARG A 183 1.19 -0.72 6.95
N LEU A 184 0.20 -1.25 6.22
CA LEU A 184 -1.06 -0.55 5.97
C LEU A 184 -1.77 -0.13 7.27
N ALA A 185 -1.89 -1.06 8.22
CA ALA A 185 -2.52 -0.77 9.51
C ALA A 185 -1.75 0.30 10.30
N ALA A 186 -0.42 0.29 10.25
CA ALA A 186 0.43 1.29 10.87
C ALA A 186 0.26 2.68 10.22
N CYS A 187 0.28 2.76 8.88
CA CYS A 187 0.02 4.00 8.15
C CYS A 187 -1.36 4.59 8.48
N GLU A 188 -2.40 3.75 8.51
CA GLU A 188 -3.72 4.21 8.92
C GLU A 188 -3.75 4.74 10.36
N HIS A 189 -3.01 4.10 11.26
CA HIS A 189 -2.91 4.49 12.65
C HIS A 189 -2.28 5.89 12.79
N GLU A 190 -1.10 6.10 12.19
CA GLU A 190 -0.39 7.39 12.24
C GLU A 190 -1.22 8.50 11.55
N ARG A 191 -1.85 8.23 10.40
CA ARG A 191 -2.74 9.21 9.76
C ARG A 191 -3.95 9.59 10.61
N LYS A 192 -4.52 8.64 11.37
CA LYS A 192 -5.63 8.93 12.29
C LYS A 192 -5.16 9.80 13.46
N LYS A 193 -3.95 9.57 13.96
CA LYS A 193 -3.32 10.36 15.03
C LYS A 193 -3.03 11.79 14.57
N GLU A 194 -2.42 11.96 13.40
CA GLU A 194 -2.16 13.27 12.78
C GLU A 194 -3.44 14.09 12.60
N ARG A 195 -4.52 13.46 12.08
CA ARG A 195 -5.84 14.11 11.93
C ARG A 195 -6.42 14.58 13.26
N LYS A 196 -6.24 13.79 14.34
CA LYS A 196 -6.69 14.19 15.68
C LYS A 196 -5.89 15.37 16.21
N ASN A 197 -4.57 15.37 16.02
CA ASN A 197 -3.68 16.46 16.44
C ASN A 197 -4.06 17.76 15.74
N LYS A 198 -4.18 17.75 14.40
CA LYS A 198 -4.61 18.92 13.61
C LYS A 198 -5.97 19.46 14.07
N LYS A 199 -6.92 18.59 14.40
CA LYS A 199 -8.23 19.01 14.94
C LYS A 199 -8.11 19.67 16.32
N SER A 200 -7.25 19.14 17.19
CA SER A 200 -6.99 19.72 18.51
C SER A 200 -6.32 21.09 18.40
N GLU A 201 -5.34 21.24 17.52
CA GLU A 201 -4.66 22.51 17.26
C GLU A 201 -5.61 23.57 16.69
N ALA A 202 -6.46 23.19 15.73
CA ALA A 202 -7.49 24.07 15.19
C ALA A 202 -8.48 24.54 16.27
N LEU A 203 -8.91 23.63 17.16
CA LEU A 203 -9.80 23.97 18.28
C LEU A 203 -9.14 24.93 19.26
N ASN A 204 -7.87 24.68 19.63
CA ASN A 204 -7.10 25.55 20.52
C ASN A 204 -6.88 26.94 19.91
N SER A 205 -6.57 27.00 18.62
CA SER A 205 -6.42 28.26 17.88
C SER A 205 -7.72 29.07 17.87
N TYR A 206 -8.85 28.41 17.61
CA TYR A 206 -10.17 29.03 17.63
C TYR A 206 -10.54 29.57 19.04
N GLN A 207 -10.30 28.78 20.09
CA GLN A 207 -10.53 29.22 21.47
C GLN A 207 -9.67 30.44 21.84
N LYS A 208 -8.38 30.45 21.42
CA LYS A 208 -7.49 31.60 21.63
C LYS A 208 -8.00 32.85 20.91
N HIS A 209 -8.52 32.71 19.69
CA HIS A 209 -9.10 33.82 18.93
C HIS A 209 -10.36 34.37 19.59
N LEU A 210 -11.27 33.51 20.08
CA LEU A 210 -12.46 33.93 20.81
C LEU A 210 -12.12 34.69 22.11
N LEU A 211 -11.14 34.21 22.88
CA LEU A 211 -10.69 34.90 24.10
C LEU A 211 -10.08 36.27 23.79
N HIS A 212 -9.27 36.37 22.73
CA HIS A 212 -8.68 37.64 22.31
C HIS A 212 -9.75 38.66 21.89
N ASN A 213 -10.74 38.23 21.10
CA ASN A 213 -11.85 39.10 20.70
C ASN A 213 -12.71 39.53 21.90
N SER A 214 -12.95 38.64 22.86
CA SER A 214 -13.65 38.98 24.12
C SER A 214 -12.90 40.06 24.91
N TYR A 215 -11.57 39.96 25.00
CA TYR A 215 -10.74 40.96 25.68
C TYR A 215 -10.82 42.32 24.97
N ILE A 216 -10.71 42.35 23.63
CA ILE A 216 -10.87 43.57 22.83
C ILE A 216 -12.25 44.21 23.06
N LEU A 217 -13.33 43.42 23.06
CA LEU A 217 -14.67 43.94 23.31
C LEU A 217 -14.81 44.52 24.72
N SER A 218 -14.15 43.92 25.72
CA SER A 218 -14.13 44.46 27.08
C SER A 218 -13.40 45.79 27.19
N GLU A 219 -12.26 45.94 26.52
CA GLU A 219 -11.48 47.19 26.44
C GLU A 219 -12.27 48.29 25.72
N LEU A 220 -12.89 47.97 24.58
CA LEU A 220 -13.76 48.91 23.86
C LEU A 220 -14.96 49.37 24.69
N SER A 221 -15.53 48.48 25.52
CA SER A 221 -16.60 48.82 26.46
C SER A 221 -16.13 49.77 27.57
N GLN A 222 -14.93 49.56 28.10
CA GLN A 222 -14.32 50.48 29.08
C GLN A 222 -14.06 51.86 28.47
N ILE A 223 -13.49 51.91 27.26
CA ILE A 223 -13.27 53.17 26.52
C ILE A 223 -14.60 53.91 26.29
N LYS A 224 -15.65 53.20 25.85
CA LYS A 224 -16.99 53.79 25.67
C LYS A 224 -17.53 54.38 26.98
N THR A 225 -17.37 53.67 28.09
CA THR A 225 -17.83 54.13 29.41
C THR A 225 -17.08 55.38 29.86
N LEU A 226 -15.76 55.43 29.64
CA LEU A 226 -14.94 56.61 29.98
C LEU A 226 -15.28 57.84 29.13
N LEU A 227 -15.60 57.65 27.84
CA LEU A 227 -15.94 58.74 26.93
C LEU A 227 -17.34 59.35 27.18
N TYR A 228 -18.27 58.58 27.76
CA TYR A 228 -19.66 59.00 27.99
C TYR A 228 -19.99 59.37 29.45
N LEU A 229 -19.00 59.32 30.35
CA LEU A 229 -19.12 59.75 31.75
C LEU A 229 -18.42 61.11 32.03
N GLN A 230 -18.13 61.88 30.98
CA GLN A 230 -17.74 63.30 31.05
C GLN A 230 -18.91 64.18 30.57
#